data_AF-A0A818N8R4-F1
#
_entry.id   AF-A0A818N8R4-F1
#
_cell.length_a   1.000
_cell.length_b   1.000
_cell.length_c   1.000
_cell.angle_alpha   90.00
_cell.angle_beta   90.00
_cell.angle_gamma   90.00
#
_symmetry.space_group_name_H-M   'P 1'
#
loop_
_entity.id
_entity.type
_entity.pdbx_description
1 polymer ?
#
loop_
_entity_poly.entity_id
_entity_poly.type
_entity_poly.pdbx_seq_one_letter_code
_entity_poly.pdbx_strand_id
1 'polypeptide(L)'
;SRDSPESEHDNTNGPFEVAQYLHLTSLHFARTHIDYVEQMLNESKTRLPCLTELWIDYDQLKTVTNNFTRDATRLNCINVEQLDFHRRINHDDNSDDHSIKAQSKDFHLYFPLLKL
;
A
#
# COMPACT_ATOMS: atom_id res chain seq x y z
N SER A 1 -45.36 -25.65 22.51
CA SER A 1 -45.03 -24.36 21.89
C SER A 1 -44.02 -23.63 22.74
N ARG A 2 -42.79 -23.50 22.21
CA ARG A 2 -41.79 -22.55 22.69
C ARG A 2 -41.26 -21.90 21.42
N ASP A 3 -41.81 -20.75 21.10
CA ASP A 3 -41.26 -19.88 20.06
C ASP A 3 -39.99 -19.26 20.62
N SER A 4 -38.86 -19.63 20.02
CA SER A 4 -37.61 -18.89 20.17
C SER A 4 -37.58 -17.83 19.08
N PRO A 5 -37.37 -16.54 19.39
CA PRO A 5 -37.24 -15.54 18.35
C PRO A 5 -35.89 -15.75 17.66
N GLU A 6 -35.94 -16.02 16.36
CA GLU A 6 -34.78 -15.92 15.47
C GLU A 6 -34.29 -14.48 15.54
N SER A 7 -33.12 -14.27 16.14
CA SER A 7 -32.43 -12.99 16.04
C SER A 7 -31.91 -12.85 14.61
N GLU A 8 -32.65 -12.11 13.79
CA GLU A 8 -32.15 -11.55 12.54
C GLU A 8 -30.94 -10.68 12.88
N HIS A 9 -29.74 -11.25 12.75
CA HIS A 9 -28.54 -10.45 12.56
C HIS A 9 -28.65 -9.80 11.19
N ASP A 10 -29.26 -8.63 11.17
CA ASP A 10 -29.15 -7.67 10.08
C ASP A 10 -27.67 -7.30 9.91
N ASN A 11 -26.98 -8.06 9.05
CA ASN A 11 -25.64 -7.73 8.56
C ASN A 11 -25.77 -6.57 7.57
N THR A 12 -26.14 -5.40 8.09
CA THR A 12 -25.98 -4.12 7.41
C THR A 12 -24.49 -3.76 7.44
N ASN A 13 -23.71 -4.49 6.63
CA ASN A 13 -22.44 -3.97 6.12
C ASN A 13 -22.79 -2.81 5.19
N GLY A 14 -23.08 -1.64 5.78
CA GLY A 14 -23.11 -0.39 5.05
C GLY A 14 -21.80 -0.22 4.27
N PRO A 15 -21.80 0.54 3.15
CA PRO A 15 -20.57 0.78 2.41
C PRO A 15 -19.54 1.37 3.37
N PHE A 16 -18.49 0.61 3.69
CA PHE A 16 -17.37 1.14 4.48
C PHE A 16 -16.86 2.36 3.75
N GLU A 17 -17.01 3.52 4.37
CA GLU A 17 -16.59 4.78 3.78
C GLU A 17 -15.07 4.76 3.60
N VAL A 18 -14.61 5.01 2.37
CA VAL A 18 -13.19 5.05 2.05
C VAL A 18 -12.57 6.28 2.74
N ALA A 19 -11.59 6.07 3.62
CA ALA A 19 -10.96 7.16 4.35
C ALA A 19 -10.12 8.04 3.41
N GLN A 20 -10.35 9.35 3.40
CA GLN A 20 -9.64 10.27 2.52
C GLN A 20 -8.61 11.10 3.28
N TYR A 21 -7.38 11.11 2.78
CA TYR A 21 -6.29 11.90 3.35
C TYR A 21 -5.83 12.94 2.31
N LEU A 22 -6.63 13.98 2.13
CA LEU A 22 -6.46 15.00 1.08
C LEU A 22 -5.20 15.87 1.23
N HIS A 23 -4.51 15.80 2.37
CA HIS A 23 -3.34 16.61 2.67
C HIS A 23 -2.12 15.78 3.06
N LEU A 24 -2.24 14.45 3.03
CA LEU A 24 -1.13 13.56 3.35
C LEU A 24 -0.18 13.48 2.15
N THR A 25 1.00 14.07 2.30
CA THR A 25 2.00 14.14 1.25
C THR A 25 3.11 13.11 1.38
N SER A 26 3.37 12.61 2.58
CA SER A 26 4.46 11.70 2.88
C SER A 26 4.00 10.56 3.78
N LEU A 27 4.40 9.33 3.44
CA LEU A 27 4.14 8.13 4.23
C LEU A 27 5.43 7.35 4.50
N HIS A 28 5.64 7.03 5.77
CA HIS A 28 6.78 6.23 6.21
C HIS A 28 6.32 4.96 6.93
N PHE A 29 6.57 3.81 6.31
CA PHE A 29 6.31 2.50 6.88
C PHE A 29 7.57 1.90 7.52
N ALA A 30 8.13 2.59 8.51
CA ALA A 30 9.25 2.08 9.29
C ALA A 30 8.76 1.03 10.30
N ARG A 31 9.15 -0.25 10.11
CA ARG A 31 8.77 -1.37 11.00
C ARG A 31 7.26 -1.54 11.19
N THR A 32 6.50 -1.13 10.18
CA THR A 32 5.03 -1.22 10.20
C THR A 32 4.59 -2.63 9.83
N HIS A 33 3.55 -3.15 10.47
CA HIS A 33 2.95 -4.44 10.08
C HIS A 33 2.32 -4.34 8.69
N ILE A 34 2.39 -5.42 7.90
CA ILE A 34 1.93 -5.45 6.51
C ILE A 34 0.45 -5.06 6.36
N ASP A 35 -0.39 -5.39 7.34
CA ASP A 35 -1.82 -5.06 7.31
C ASP A 35 -2.08 -3.56 7.25
N TYR A 36 -1.27 -2.74 7.92
CA TYR A 36 -1.39 -1.28 7.85
C TYR A 36 -0.89 -0.73 6.53
N VAL A 37 0.15 -1.34 5.95
CA VAL A 37 0.61 -1.01 4.60
C VAL A 37 -0.51 -1.31 3.59
N GLU A 38 -1.13 -2.49 3.69
CA GLU A 38 -2.28 -2.84 2.85
C GLU A 38 -3.47 -1.91 3.08
N GLN A 39 -3.75 -1.57 4.34
CA GLN A 39 -4.84 -0.65 4.66
C GLN A 39 -4.62 0.72 4.02
N MET A 40 -3.41 1.26 4.10
CA MET A 40 -3.09 2.60 3.61
C MET A 40 -2.89 2.68 2.11
N LEU A 41 -2.36 1.64 1.46
CA LEU A 41 -2.11 1.67 0.03
C LEU A 41 -3.29 1.17 -0.81
N ASN A 42 -4.24 0.42 -0.24
CA ASN A 42 -5.41 -0.05 -0.97
C ASN A 42 -6.49 1.05 -1.14
N GLU A 43 -6.80 1.40 -2.38
CA GLU A 43 -7.78 2.42 -2.74
C GLU A 43 -9.22 2.15 -2.28
N SER A 44 -9.55 0.90 -1.99
CA SER A 44 -10.86 0.50 -1.46
C SER A 44 -10.98 0.78 0.03
N LYS A 45 -9.88 1.17 0.69
CA LYS A 45 -9.80 1.48 2.12
C LYS A 45 -9.41 2.93 2.35
N THR A 46 -8.51 3.47 1.54
CA THR A 46 -8.00 4.84 1.66
C THR A 46 -7.86 5.54 0.30
N ARG A 47 -7.97 6.87 0.26
CA ARG A 47 -7.56 7.70 -0.89
C ARG A 47 -6.45 8.64 -0.48
N LEU A 48 -5.34 8.60 -1.21
CA LEU A 48 -4.13 9.37 -0.95
C LEU A 48 -3.77 10.27 -2.16
N PRO A 49 -4.64 11.20 -2.58
CA PRO A 49 -4.45 11.93 -3.83
C PRO A 49 -3.21 12.83 -3.85
N CYS A 50 -2.67 13.20 -2.68
CA CYS A 50 -1.53 14.10 -2.56
C CYS A 50 -0.24 13.38 -2.12
N LEU A 51 -0.22 12.04 -2.08
CA LEU A 51 0.98 11.31 -1.68
C LEU A 51 2.08 11.45 -2.74
N THR A 52 3.15 12.14 -2.39
CA THR A 52 4.32 12.38 -3.24
C THR A 52 5.56 11.64 -2.76
N GLU A 53 5.62 11.27 -1.48
CA GLU A 53 6.77 10.59 -0.88
C GLU A 53 6.34 9.30 -0.19
N LEU A 54 7.01 8.18 -0.51
CA LEU A 54 6.75 6.88 0.09
C LEU A 54 8.06 6.23 0.55
N TRP A 55 8.13 5.89 1.83
CA TRP A 55 9.22 5.12 2.42
C TRP A 55 8.70 3.78 2.91
N ILE A 56 9.19 2.67 2.35
CA ILE A 56 8.62 1.34 2.58
C ILE A 56 9.68 0.23 2.42
N ASP A 57 9.50 -0.94 3.05
CA ASP A 57 10.33 -2.12 2.73
C ASP A 57 9.89 -2.71 1.38
N TYR A 58 10.85 -3.08 0.52
CA TYR A 58 10.53 -3.57 -0.82
C TYR A 58 9.69 -4.86 -0.80
N ASP A 59 9.96 -5.79 0.13
CA ASP A 59 9.19 -7.03 0.23
C ASP A 59 7.75 -6.73 0.63
N GLN A 60 7.54 -5.74 1.50
CA GLN A 60 6.20 -5.28 1.86
C GLN A 60 5.48 -4.67 0.67
N LEU A 61 6.14 -3.78 -0.07
CA LEU A 61 5.57 -3.16 -1.28
C LEU A 61 5.22 -4.24 -2.32
N LYS A 62 6.15 -5.17 -2.58
CA LYS A 62 5.93 -6.30 -3.49
C LYS A 62 4.76 -7.17 -3.03
N THR A 63 4.61 -7.38 -1.73
CA THR A 63 3.49 -8.17 -1.17
C THR A 63 2.16 -7.46 -1.38
N VAL A 64 2.02 -6.19 -0.98
CA VAL A 64 0.72 -5.49 -1.07
C VAL A 64 0.30 -5.21 -2.50
N THR A 65 1.26 -5.03 -3.42
CA THR A 65 1.00 -4.86 -4.85
C THR A 65 0.82 -6.19 -5.59
N ASN A 66 0.97 -7.33 -4.92
CA ASN A 66 1.05 -8.65 -5.55
C ASN A 66 2.03 -8.67 -6.74
N ASN A 67 3.29 -8.29 -6.47
CA ASN A 67 4.33 -8.12 -7.47
C ASN A 67 3.93 -7.15 -8.60
N PHE A 68 3.30 -6.03 -8.25
CA PHE A 68 2.83 -5.00 -9.18
C PHE A 68 1.76 -5.49 -10.16
N THR A 69 0.84 -6.34 -9.70
CA THR A 69 -0.31 -6.79 -10.51
C THR A 69 -1.66 -6.41 -9.89
N ARG A 70 -1.69 -5.91 -8.65
CA ARG A 70 -2.92 -5.50 -7.94
C ARG A 70 -3.24 -4.03 -8.21
N ASP A 71 -4.20 -3.76 -9.10
CA ASP A 71 -4.59 -2.39 -9.48
C ASP A 71 -5.03 -1.52 -8.29
N ALA A 72 -5.62 -2.12 -7.26
CA ALA A 72 -6.14 -1.40 -6.09
C ALA A 72 -5.06 -0.62 -5.31
N THR A 73 -3.78 -0.95 -5.44
CA THR A 73 -2.70 -0.15 -4.82
C THR A 73 -2.12 0.89 -5.77
N ARG A 74 -2.42 0.82 -7.07
CA ARG A 74 -1.86 1.69 -8.10
C ARG A 74 -2.30 3.14 -7.94
N LEU A 75 -3.59 3.39 -7.70
CA LEU A 75 -4.12 4.76 -7.64
C LEU A 75 -3.55 5.58 -6.48
N ASN A 76 -3.24 4.94 -5.35
CA ASN A 76 -2.62 5.62 -4.22
C ASN A 76 -1.11 5.85 -4.40
N CYS A 77 -0.47 5.21 -5.38
CA CYS A 77 0.96 5.35 -5.68
C CYS A 77 1.24 6.26 -6.88
N ILE A 78 0.25 6.56 -7.72
CA ILE A 78 0.46 7.20 -9.04
C ILE A 78 1.13 8.59 -8.96
N ASN A 79 0.94 9.30 -7.85
CA ASN A 79 1.49 10.63 -7.62
C ASN A 79 2.82 10.61 -6.84
N VAL A 80 3.36 9.44 -6.52
CA VAL A 80 4.62 9.32 -5.79
C VAL A 80 5.78 9.71 -6.71
N GLU A 81 6.48 10.75 -6.30
CA GLU A 81 7.65 11.33 -6.98
C GLU A 81 8.97 10.90 -6.32
N GLN A 82 8.90 10.45 -5.06
CA GLN A 82 10.04 9.95 -4.30
C GLN A 82 9.66 8.63 -3.61
N LEU A 83 10.40 7.57 -3.94
CA LEU A 83 10.23 6.24 -3.35
C LEU A 83 11.57 5.79 -2.80
N ASP A 84 11.67 5.65 -1.48
CA ASP A 84 12.84 5.09 -0.83
C ASP A 84 12.51 3.75 -0.19
N PHE A 85 13.44 2.81 -0.34
CA PHE A 85 13.34 1.52 0.32
C PHE A 85 14.07 1.54 1.65
N HIS A 86 13.42 1.01 2.68
CA HIS A 86 14.10 0.81 3.96
C HIS A 86 15.22 -0.20 3.75
N ARG A 87 16.47 0.26 3.83
CA ARG A 87 17.63 -0.64 3.82
C ARG A 87 17.57 -1.44 5.11
N ARG A 88 17.33 -2.75 5.02
CA ARG A 88 17.59 -3.64 6.16
C ARG A 88 19.09 -3.52 6.45
N ILE A 89 19.44 -2.87 7.55
CA ILE A 89 20.81 -2.88 8.08
C ILE A 89 21.03 -4.27 8.66
N ASN A 90 21.17 -5.26 7.79
CA ASN A 90 21.84 -6.50 8.14
C ASN A 90 23.33 -6.19 8.00
N HIS A 91 24.12 -6.56 9.00
CA HIS A 91 25.49 -6.09 9.21
C HIS A 91 26.50 -6.54 8.13
N ASP A 92 26.06 -7.31 7.14
CA ASP A 92 26.84 -7.71 5.98
C ASP A 92 25.91 -7.75 4.77
N ASP A 93 25.93 -6.72 3.91
CA ASP A 93 25.93 -6.90 2.45
C ASP A 93 25.88 -5.57 1.69
N ASN A 94 26.82 -5.44 0.76
CA ASN A 94 26.86 -4.41 -0.29
C ASN A 94 25.78 -4.69 -1.36
N SER A 95 24.51 -4.78 -0.98
CA SER A 95 23.43 -4.99 -1.94
C SER A 95 23.03 -3.65 -2.56
N ASP A 96 23.51 -3.41 -3.77
CA ASP A 96 23.18 -2.25 -4.59
C ASP A 96 21.67 -2.11 -4.81
N ASP A 97 21.14 -0.96 -4.38
CA ASP A 97 19.77 -0.47 -4.53
C ASP A 97 19.23 -0.54 -5.99
N HIS A 98 20.14 -0.63 -6.97
CA HIS A 98 19.81 -0.68 -8.40
C HIS A 98 19.18 -2.01 -8.87
N SER A 99 19.33 -3.13 -8.14
CA SER A 99 18.81 -4.43 -8.59
C SER A 99 17.28 -4.59 -8.38
N ILE A 100 16.71 -3.80 -7.47
CA ILE A 100 15.31 -3.93 -7.02
C ILE A 100 14.30 -3.41 -8.07
N LYS A 101 14.68 -2.35 -8.79
CA LYS A 101 13.83 -1.70 -9.82
C LYS A 101 13.68 -2.55 -11.10
N ALA A 102 14.55 -3.53 -11.31
CA ALA A 102 14.60 -4.33 -12.53
C ALA A 102 13.68 -5.58 -12.52
N GLN A 103 12.96 -5.87 -11.43
CA GLN A 103 12.29 -7.18 -11.27
C GLN A 103 10.83 -7.25 -11.73
N SER A 104 10.13 -6.12 -11.90
CA SER A 104 8.74 -6.14 -12.41
C SER A 104 8.56 -5.19 -13.59
N LYS A 105 8.07 -5.73 -14.71
CA LYS A 105 7.75 -4.95 -15.91
C LYS A 105 6.71 -3.87 -15.62
N ASP A 106 5.84 -4.08 -14.63
CA ASP A 106 4.70 -3.21 -14.35
C ASP A 106 4.99 -2.16 -13.26
N PHE A 107 6.21 -2.14 -12.69
CA PHE A 107 6.61 -1.19 -11.66
C PHE A 107 6.33 0.27 -12.06
N HIS A 108 6.65 0.63 -13.30
CA HIS A 108 6.45 1.98 -13.84
C HIS A 108 4.97 2.40 -13.91
N LEU A 109 4.03 1.45 -13.90
CA LEU A 109 2.58 1.75 -13.85
C LEU A 109 2.13 2.21 -12.47
N TYR A 110 2.84 1.79 -11.40
CA TYR A 110 2.58 2.21 -10.02
C TYR A 110 3.22 3.54 -9.69
N PHE A 111 4.36 3.83 -10.31
CA PHE A 111 5.18 4.99 -9.99
C PHE A 111 5.62 5.75 -11.26
N PRO A 112 4.68 6.29 -12.04
CA PRO A 112 4.99 6.90 -13.33
C PRO A 112 5.77 8.21 -13.21
N LEU A 113 5.80 8.84 -12.03
CA LEU A 113 6.47 10.12 -11.79
C LEU A 113 7.90 9.97 -11.24
N LEU A 114 8.36 8.74 -10.95
CA LEU A 114 9.73 8.52 -10.50
C LEU A 114 10.70 8.82 -11.64
N LYS A 115 11.68 9.67 -11.35
CA LYS A 115 12.84 9.89 -12.22
C LYS A 115 13.81 8.73 -12.03
N LEU A 116 13.71 7.72 -12.91
CA LEU A 116 14.56 6.53 -12.93
C LEU A 116 15.83 6.74 -13.74
#